data_AF-A0A1I1TKM5-F1
#
_entry.id   AF-A0A1I1TKM5-F1
#
_cell.length_a   1.000
_cell.length_b   1.000
_cell.length_c   1.000
_cell.angle_alpha   90.00
_cell.angle_beta   90.00
_cell.angle_gamma   90.00
#
_symmetry.space_group_name_H-M   'P 1'
#
loop_
_entity.id
_entity.type
_entity.pdbx_description
1 polymer ?
#
loop_
_entity_poly.entity_id
_entity_poly.type
_entity_poly.pdbx_seq_one_letter_code
_entity_poly.pdbx_strand_id
1 'polypeptide(L)'
;MDEAIRTAAEAYEADALPRVYEVHRNPKHKKTSAQNVPHSMTDTPAAQKSPAQWAYERVVLYLKNFEEQLDADHEAAIGFTGAEAGVLRIEGMGYFDPDIVTFYGSDPSGVRVQLIQHVSQLNVLLRALPKQEPDAAPNRIGFRLVEDLEQAADTATS
;
A
#
# COMPACT_ATOMS: atom_id res chain seq x y z
N MET A 1 19.92 0.16 -31.60
CA MET A 1 19.04 1.29 -31.24
C MET A 1 17.75 1.06 -32.01
N ASP A 2 16.79 0.40 -31.38
CA ASP A 2 15.41 0.34 -31.91
C ASP A 2 14.58 1.28 -31.06
N GLU A 3 14.40 2.49 -31.57
CA GLU A 3 13.45 3.44 -31.02
C GLU A 3 12.06 2.93 -31.41
N ALA A 4 11.48 2.07 -30.57
CA ALA A 4 10.16 1.52 -30.79
C ALA A 4 9.15 2.67 -30.82
N ILE A 5 8.61 2.95 -32.02
CA ILE A 5 7.54 3.92 -32.23
C ILE A 5 6.31 3.41 -31.46
N ARG A 6 6.11 3.93 -30.24
CA ARG A 6 4.90 3.65 -29.45
C ARG A 6 3.70 4.20 -30.21
N THR A 7 2.70 3.37 -30.43
CA THR A 7 1.46 3.78 -31.07
C THR A 7 0.65 4.70 -30.16
N ALA A 8 -0.19 5.55 -30.73
CA ALA A 8 -1.03 6.48 -29.96
C ALA A 8 -1.96 5.75 -28.96
N ALA A 9 -2.32 4.49 -29.23
CA ALA A 9 -3.09 3.65 -28.31
C ALA A 9 -2.26 3.26 -27.07
N GLU A 10 -1.01 2.84 -27.25
CA GLU A 10 -0.11 2.49 -26.14
C GLU A 10 0.27 3.72 -25.29
N ALA A 11 0.36 4.90 -25.91
CA ALA A 11 0.53 6.16 -25.17
C ALA A 11 -0.72 6.51 -24.35
N TYR A 12 -1.92 6.32 -24.89
CA TYR A 12 -3.18 6.56 -24.18
C TYR A 12 -3.44 5.56 -23.05
N GLU A 13 -3.05 4.29 -23.22
CA GLU A 13 -3.14 3.28 -22.17
C GLU A 13 -2.14 3.54 -21.03
N ALA A 14 -0.95 4.05 -21.35
CA ALA A 14 0.06 4.44 -20.36
C ALA A 14 -0.35 5.67 -19.53
N ASP A 15 -1.18 6.55 -20.10
CA ASP A 15 -1.75 7.75 -19.47
C ASP A 15 -3.09 7.48 -18.77
N ALA A 16 -3.61 6.24 -18.86
CA ALA A 16 -4.86 5.88 -18.21
C ALA A 16 -4.71 5.97 -16.69
N LEU A 17 -5.58 6.77 -16.06
CA LEU A 17 -5.67 6.85 -14.61
C LEU A 17 -5.79 5.46 -14.00
N PRO A 18 -5.05 5.17 -12.92
CA PRO A 18 -5.14 3.91 -12.20
C PRO A 18 -6.59 3.55 -11.88
N ARG A 19 -7.10 2.47 -12.48
CA ARG A 19 -8.47 2.02 -12.21
C ARG A 19 -8.48 0.96 -11.10
N VAL A 20 -8.91 1.36 -9.90
CA VAL A 20 -9.31 0.40 -8.86
C VAL A 20 -10.74 -0.04 -9.13
N TYR A 21 -10.94 -1.33 -9.43
CA TYR A 21 -12.26 -1.92 -9.63
C TYR A 21 -12.56 -2.96 -8.56
N GLU A 22 -13.69 -2.82 -7.89
CA GLU A 22 -14.11 -3.76 -6.85
C GLU A 22 -15.64 -3.82 -6.72
N VAL A 23 -16.11 -5.01 -6.35
CA VAL A 23 -17.52 -5.31 -6.10
C VAL A 23 -17.63 -5.97 -4.73
N HIS A 24 -18.52 -5.45 -3.90
CA HIS A 24 -18.71 -5.90 -2.52
C HIS A 24 -20.14 -6.41 -2.33
N ARG A 25 -20.31 -7.49 -1.55
CA ARG A 25 -21.65 -8.03 -1.24
C ARG A 25 -22.49 -7.02 -0.46
N ASN A 26 -21.90 -6.33 0.52
CA ASN A 26 -22.56 -5.26 1.24
C ASN A 26 -22.28 -3.93 0.50
N PRO A 27 -23.30 -3.25 -0.04
CA PRO A 27 -23.10 -1.99 -0.76
C PRO A 27 -22.59 -0.85 0.12
N LYS A 28 -22.71 -0.98 1.46
CA LYS A 28 -22.24 0.01 2.43
C LYS A 28 -20.78 -0.19 2.87
N HIS A 29 -20.10 -1.26 2.43
CA HIS A 29 -18.68 -1.40 2.74
C HIS A 29 -17.89 -0.26 2.10
N LYS A 30 -16.95 0.30 2.87
CA LYS A 30 -16.02 1.28 2.34
C LYS A 30 -15.12 0.63 1.30
N LYS A 31 -14.96 1.33 0.19
CA LYS A 31 -14.31 0.88 -1.02
C LYS A 31 -12.99 1.61 -1.18
N THR A 32 -11.92 0.88 -1.46
CA THR A 32 -10.66 1.47 -1.91
C THR A 32 -10.86 2.31 -3.18
N SER A 33 -11.75 1.91 -4.09
CA SER A 33 -12.10 2.65 -5.30
C SER A 33 -12.86 3.95 -5.05
N ALA A 34 -13.38 4.14 -3.82
CA ALA A 34 -14.01 5.38 -3.39
C ALA A 34 -13.07 6.28 -2.58
N GLN A 35 -11.84 5.85 -2.30
CA GLN A 35 -10.85 6.70 -1.65
C GLN A 35 -10.29 7.71 -2.64
N ASN A 36 -9.93 8.89 -2.12
CA ASN A 36 -9.11 9.83 -2.86
C ASN A 36 -7.75 9.16 -3.16
N VAL A 37 -7.36 9.20 -4.41
CA VAL A 37 -6.05 8.72 -4.87
C VAL A 37 -5.06 9.87 -4.69
N PRO A 38 -3.95 9.66 -3.94
CA PRO A 38 -2.95 10.70 -3.73
C PRO A 38 -2.35 11.23 -5.02
N HIS A 39 -1.95 12.51 -5.04
CA HIS A 39 -1.41 13.13 -6.25
C HIS A 39 -0.17 12.42 -6.77
N SER A 40 0.72 11.94 -5.88
CA SER A 40 1.88 11.13 -6.28
C SER A 40 1.52 9.88 -7.08
N MET A 41 0.30 9.35 -6.89
CA MET A 41 -0.20 8.22 -7.66
C MET A 41 -0.62 8.59 -9.08
N THR A 42 -1.03 9.84 -9.31
CA THR A 42 -1.57 10.35 -10.60
C THR A 42 -0.61 11.25 -11.36
N ASP A 43 0.32 11.94 -10.69
CA ASP A 43 1.23 12.93 -11.30
C ASP A 43 2.30 12.25 -12.17
N THR A 44 2.69 11.04 -11.79
CA THR A 44 3.59 10.20 -12.58
C THR A 44 2.78 9.11 -13.27
N PRO A 45 2.80 9.02 -14.62
CA PRO A 45 2.12 7.95 -15.34
C PRO A 45 2.55 6.57 -14.87
N ALA A 46 1.63 5.62 -14.78
CA ALA A 46 1.92 4.28 -14.27
C ALA A 46 3.05 3.56 -15.04
N ALA A 47 3.18 3.84 -16.34
CA ALA A 47 4.25 3.29 -17.18
C ALA A 47 5.66 3.81 -16.84
N GLN A 48 5.77 4.90 -16.08
CA GLN A 48 7.05 5.47 -15.64
C GLN A 48 7.43 5.03 -14.23
N LYS A 49 6.54 4.34 -13.51
CA LYS A 49 6.79 3.85 -12.16
C LYS A 49 7.48 2.50 -12.20
N SER A 50 8.37 2.27 -11.25
CA SER A 50 8.90 0.92 -11.06
C SER A 50 7.78 -0.02 -10.59
N PRO A 51 7.91 -1.33 -10.85
CA PRO A 51 7.01 -2.33 -10.25
C PRO A 51 6.87 -2.19 -8.73
N ALA A 52 7.97 -1.92 -8.02
CA ALA A 52 8.00 -1.77 -6.57
C ALA A 52 7.25 -0.51 -6.08
N GLN A 53 7.53 0.65 -6.67
CA GLN A 53 6.82 1.90 -6.39
C GLN A 53 5.32 1.69 -6.61
N TRP A 54 4.97 1.11 -7.76
CA TRP A 54 3.57 0.92 -8.13
C TRP A 54 2.85 -0.03 -7.18
N ALA A 55 3.50 -1.09 -6.71
CA ALA A 55 2.95 -1.98 -5.70
C ALA A 55 2.80 -1.29 -4.34
N TYR A 56 3.81 -0.54 -3.88
CA TYR A 56 3.80 0.18 -2.61
C TYR A 56 2.60 1.12 -2.51
N GLU A 57 2.43 2.01 -3.49
CA GLU A 57 1.35 3.01 -3.52
C GLU A 57 -0.04 2.36 -3.42
N ARG A 58 -0.26 1.26 -4.16
CA ARG A 58 -1.54 0.53 -4.15
C ARG A 58 -1.79 -0.19 -2.82
N VAL A 59 -0.76 -0.78 -2.21
CA VAL A 59 -0.91 -1.45 -0.90
C VAL A 59 -1.20 -0.42 0.19
N VAL A 60 -0.61 0.77 0.13
CA VAL A 60 -0.92 1.89 1.05
C VAL A 60 -2.43 2.23 1.01
N LEU A 61 -3.03 2.32 -0.19
CA LEU A 61 -4.48 2.57 -0.31
C LEU A 61 -5.32 1.45 0.30
N TYR A 62 -4.97 0.18 0.07
CA TYR A 62 -5.68 -0.94 0.70
C TYR A 62 -5.53 -0.93 2.22
N LEU A 63 -4.33 -0.64 2.73
CA LEU A 63 -4.07 -0.56 4.16
C LEU A 63 -4.87 0.56 4.82
N LYS A 64 -4.91 1.75 4.22
CA LYS A 64 -5.76 2.85 4.70
C LYS A 64 -7.26 2.48 4.68
N ASN A 65 -7.76 1.85 3.61
CA ASN A 65 -9.17 1.41 3.55
C ASN A 65 -9.49 0.43 4.67
N PHE A 66 -8.56 -0.48 4.95
CA PHE A 66 -8.71 -1.51 5.95
C PHE A 66 -8.76 -0.89 7.34
N GLU A 67 -7.79 -0.04 7.67
CA GLU A 67 -7.71 0.68 8.94
C GLU A 67 -8.92 1.60 9.18
N GLU A 68 -9.46 2.24 8.13
CA GLU A 68 -10.67 3.06 8.19
C GLU A 68 -11.94 2.31 8.60
N GLN A 69 -11.90 0.98 8.56
CA GLN A 69 -13.01 0.09 8.90
C GLN A 69 -12.79 -0.63 10.24
N LEU A 70 -11.63 -0.42 10.89
CA LEU A 70 -11.34 -1.00 12.21
C LEU A 70 -11.92 -0.16 13.34
N ASP A 71 -12.37 -0.83 14.39
CA ASP A 71 -12.76 -0.20 15.65
C ASP A 71 -11.52 0.27 16.46
N ALA A 72 -11.75 0.92 17.59
CA ALA A 72 -10.69 1.47 18.44
C ALA A 72 -9.87 0.42 19.21
N ASP A 73 -10.24 -0.86 19.14
CA ASP A 73 -9.61 -1.96 19.88
C ASP A 73 -8.69 -2.81 19.01
N HIS A 74 -8.75 -2.63 17.69
CA HIS A 74 -7.94 -3.39 16.74
C HIS A 74 -6.96 -2.53 15.95
N GLU A 75 -5.84 -3.11 15.58
CA GLU A 75 -4.77 -2.58 14.73
C GLU A 75 -4.56 -3.48 13.51
N ALA A 76 -3.99 -2.91 12.45
CA ALA A 76 -3.66 -3.66 11.26
C ALA A 76 -2.41 -4.52 11.46
N ALA A 77 -2.45 -5.72 10.91
CA ALA A 77 -1.30 -6.61 10.79
C ALA A 77 -1.24 -7.19 9.38
N ILE A 78 -0.04 -7.48 8.91
CA ILE A 78 0.21 -8.12 7.63
C ILE A 78 0.62 -9.57 7.88
N GLY A 79 -0.14 -10.49 7.28
CA GLY A 79 0.25 -11.88 7.12
C GLY A 79 0.91 -12.08 5.75
N PHE A 80 2.01 -12.82 5.74
CA PHE A 80 2.72 -13.17 4.51
C PHE A 80 2.53 -14.66 4.24
N THR A 81 1.84 -14.98 3.14
CA THR A 81 1.55 -16.37 2.77
C THR A 81 2.84 -17.05 2.32
N GLY A 82 3.32 -18.05 3.06
CA GLY A 82 4.48 -18.87 2.69
C GLY A 82 5.74 -18.70 3.54
N ALA A 83 5.76 -17.74 4.48
CA ALA A 83 6.82 -17.62 5.47
C ALA A 83 6.34 -18.21 6.82
N GLU A 84 7.20 -18.95 7.52
CA GLU A 84 6.98 -19.32 8.94
C GLU A 84 6.87 -18.08 9.85
N ALA A 85 7.22 -16.89 9.34
CA ALA A 85 7.23 -15.62 10.04
C ALA A 85 5.87 -15.15 10.58
N GLY A 86 4.75 -15.77 10.19
CA GLY A 86 3.44 -15.49 10.78
C GLY A 86 2.86 -14.12 10.41
N VAL A 87 2.33 -13.41 11.41
CA VAL A 87 1.72 -12.07 11.26
C VAL A 87 2.61 -11.01 11.89
N LEU A 88 2.72 -9.86 11.24
CA LEU A 88 3.46 -8.70 11.68
C LEU A 88 2.50 -7.53 11.90
N ARG A 89 2.48 -6.92 13.09
CA ARG A 89 1.80 -5.63 13.29
C ARG A 89 2.53 -4.56 12.50
N ILE A 90 1.84 -3.92 11.57
CA ILE A 90 2.49 -3.02 10.62
C ILE A 90 2.77 -1.66 11.27
N GLU A 91 4.03 -1.24 11.23
CA GLU A 91 4.49 0.04 11.76
C GLU A 91 5.06 0.93 10.64
N GLY A 92 5.40 0.36 9.48
CA GLY A 92 5.88 1.10 8.33
C GLY A 92 6.00 0.25 7.07
N MET A 93 6.11 0.92 5.93
CA MET A 93 6.34 0.30 4.64
C MET A 93 7.36 1.11 3.85
N GLY A 94 8.02 0.48 2.88
CA GLY A 94 8.86 1.17 1.91
C GLY A 94 9.06 0.35 0.65
N TYR A 95 9.70 0.94 -0.35
CA TYR A 95 10.09 0.24 -1.56
C TYR A 95 11.50 0.65 -1.97
N PHE A 96 12.15 -0.18 -2.79
CA PHE A 96 13.43 0.13 -3.41
C PHE A 96 13.41 -0.32 -4.87
N ASP A 97 13.66 0.64 -5.76
CA ASP A 97 13.53 0.41 -7.20
C ASP A 97 14.57 -0.61 -7.72
N PRO A 98 14.18 -1.46 -8.68
CA PRO A 98 12.87 -1.49 -9.34
C PRO A 98 11.86 -2.45 -8.68
N ASP A 99 12.26 -3.29 -7.73
CA ASP A 99 11.55 -4.54 -7.46
C ASP A 99 11.42 -4.96 -5.99
N ILE A 100 11.93 -4.20 -5.01
CA ILE A 100 11.84 -4.56 -3.60
C ILE A 100 10.73 -3.79 -2.89
N VAL A 101 9.92 -4.48 -2.10
CA VAL A 101 8.99 -3.90 -1.12
C VAL A 101 9.39 -4.36 0.28
N THR A 102 9.33 -3.45 1.24
CA THR A 102 9.69 -3.70 2.64
C THR A 102 8.54 -3.38 3.58
N PHE A 103 8.38 -4.21 4.60
CA PHE A 103 7.40 -4.06 5.67
C PHE A 103 8.13 -4.06 7.02
N TYR A 104 7.82 -3.08 7.86
CA TYR A 104 8.44 -2.88 9.17
C TYR A 104 7.38 -3.05 10.24
N GLY A 105 7.74 -3.70 11.34
CA GLY A 105 6.80 -3.85 12.44
C GLY A 105 7.29 -4.72 13.57
N SER A 106 6.33 -5.27 14.30
CA SER A 106 6.59 -6.16 15.42
C SER A 106 5.78 -7.45 15.32
N ASP A 107 6.36 -8.54 15.80
CA ASP A 107 5.68 -9.83 15.89
C ASP A 107 4.66 -9.86 17.07
N PRO A 108 3.93 -10.96 17.29
CA PRO A 108 3.01 -11.08 18.41
C PRO A 108 3.65 -10.87 19.78
N SER A 109 4.95 -11.16 19.93
CA SER A 109 5.72 -10.99 21.16
C SER A 109 6.32 -9.59 21.34
N GLY A 110 6.16 -8.70 20.35
CA GLY A 110 6.69 -7.34 20.36
C GLY A 110 8.13 -7.24 19.87
N VAL A 111 8.71 -8.31 19.33
CA VAL A 111 10.05 -8.28 18.74
C VAL A 111 9.98 -7.58 17.39
N ARG A 112 10.90 -6.64 17.16
CA ARG A 112 11.01 -5.94 15.88
C ARG A 112 11.31 -6.95 14.76
N VAL A 113 10.51 -6.89 13.72
CA VAL A 113 10.64 -7.69 12.52
C VAL A 113 10.61 -6.76 11.30
N GLN A 114 11.42 -7.11 10.31
CA GLN A 114 11.40 -6.49 8.99
C GLN A 114 11.29 -7.59 7.95
N LEU A 115 10.33 -7.44 7.05
CA LEU A 115 10.22 -8.31 5.89
C LEU A 115 10.62 -7.56 4.64
N ILE A 116 11.48 -8.20 3.84
CA ILE A 116 11.95 -7.72 2.54
C ILE A 116 11.48 -8.73 1.50
N GLN A 117 10.69 -8.29 0.53
CA GLN A 117 10.17 -9.15 -0.54
C GLN A 117 10.40 -8.53 -1.91
N HIS A 118 10.65 -9.40 -2.88
CA HIS A 118 10.56 -9.01 -4.29
C HIS A 118 9.09 -8.86 -4.68
N VAL A 119 8.76 -7.83 -5.45
CA VAL A 119 7.39 -7.45 -5.81
C VAL A 119 6.63 -8.54 -6.56
N SER A 120 7.32 -9.38 -7.34
CA SER A 120 6.69 -10.53 -8.02
C SER A 120 6.19 -11.62 -7.08
N GLN A 121 6.62 -11.61 -5.81
CA GLN A 121 6.22 -12.56 -4.77
C GLN A 121 5.21 -11.95 -3.78
N LEU A 122 4.80 -10.69 -4.02
CA LEU A 122 3.97 -9.93 -3.11
C LEU A 122 2.59 -10.57 -2.95
N ASN A 123 2.33 -11.08 -1.75
CA ASN A 123 1.03 -11.56 -1.31
C ASN A 123 0.74 -10.96 0.07
N VAL A 124 -0.22 -10.06 0.14
CA VAL A 124 -0.55 -9.31 1.36
C VAL A 124 -1.88 -9.78 1.91
N LEU A 125 -1.88 -10.26 3.15
CA LEU A 125 -3.09 -10.49 3.93
C LEU A 125 -3.18 -9.44 5.03
N LEU A 126 -4.21 -8.60 5.00
CA LEU A 126 -4.50 -7.68 6.11
C LEU A 126 -5.37 -8.38 7.16
N ARG A 127 -4.94 -8.32 8.42
CA ARG A 127 -5.67 -8.85 9.58
C ARG A 127 -5.84 -7.77 10.63
N ALA A 128 -6.96 -7.83 11.34
CA ALA A 128 -7.20 -7.04 12.54
C ALA A 128 -6.68 -7.82 13.74
N LEU A 129 -5.77 -7.23 14.52
CA LEU A 129 -5.29 -7.79 15.79
C LEU A 129 -5.67 -6.85 16.93
N PRO A 130 -5.95 -7.34 18.15
CA PRO A 130 -6.11 -6.46 19.30
C PRO A 130 -4.88 -5.57 19.50
N LYS A 131 -5.11 -4.33 19.91
CA LYS A 131 -4.06 -3.38 20.32
C LYS A 131 -3.13 -4.05 21.34
N GLN A 132 -1.83 -3.77 21.24
CA GLN A 132 -0.86 -4.21 22.26
C GLN A 132 -1.08 -3.49 23.60
N GLU A 133 -1.39 -2.20 23.55
CA GLU A 133 -1.64 -1.38 24.73
C GLU A 133 -3.14 -1.01 24.78
N PRO A 134 -3.91 -1.53 25.76
CA PRO A 134 -5.35 -1.28 25.84
C PRO A 134 -5.72 0.21 25.95
N ASP A 135 -4.93 0.97 26.71
CA ASP A 135 -5.19 2.39 27.01
C ASP A 135 -4.63 3.36 25.95
N ALA A 136 -3.82 2.87 25.00
CA ALA A 136 -3.29 3.68 23.91
C ALA A 136 -4.30 3.82 22.76
N ALA A 137 -4.21 4.90 21.99
CA ALA A 137 -4.90 5.00 20.72
C ALA A 137 -4.35 3.94 19.74
N PRO A 138 -5.20 3.32 18.89
CA PRO A 138 -4.72 2.34 17.92
C PRO A 138 -3.74 2.98 16.95
N ASN A 139 -2.67 2.26 16.62
CA ASN A 139 -1.77 2.64 15.55
C ASN A 139 -2.47 2.49 14.20
N ARG A 140 -2.38 3.55 13.40
CA ARG A 140 -3.06 3.72 12.11
C ARG A 140 -2.05 4.24 11.08
N ILE A 141 -1.20 3.36 10.58
CA ILE A 141 -0.07 3.75 9.72
C ILE A 141 -0.52 4.09 8.30
N GLY A 142 -1.61 3.50 7.81
CA GLY A 142 -2.14 3.72 6.47
C GLY A 142 -2.49 5.18 6.18
N PHE A 143 -2.97 5.92 7.19
CA PHE A 143 -3.23 7.36 7.05
C PHE A 143 -1.94 8.17 6.91
N ARG A 144 -0.91 7.85 7.71
CA ARG A 144 0.40 8.51 7.63
C ARG A 144 1.11 8.22 6.32
N LEU A 145 1.00 6.99 5.81
CA LEU A 145 1.58 6.60 4.53
C LEU A 145 0.90 7.33 3.36
N VAL A 146 -0.41 7.54 3.43
CA VAL A 146 -1.12 8.37 2.43
C VAL A 146 -0.71 9.84 2.53
N GLU A 147 -0.57 10.39 3.74
CA GLU A 147 -0.08 11.76 3.93
C GLU A 147 1.33 11.96 3.36
N ASP A 148 2.24 11.01 3.60
CA ASP A 148 3.60 11.01 3.04
C ASP A 148 3.59 10.95 1.50
N LEU A 149 2.70 10.14 0.92
CA LEU A 149 2.48 10.10 -0.53
C LEU A 149 2.00 11.44 -1.10
N GLU A 150 1.20 12.21 -0.39
CA GLU A 150 0.79 13.55 -0.84
C GLU A 150 1.95 14.54 -0.76
N GLN A 151 2.71 14.53 0.35
CA GLN A 151 3.85 15.45 0.55
C GLN A 151 5.00 15.21 -0.45
N ALA A 152 5.23 13.95 -0.84
CA ALA A 152 6.22 13.60 -1.86
C ALA A 152 5.87 14.20 -3.23
N ALA A 153 4.57 14.33 -3.56
CA ALA A 153 4.10 14.94 -4.79
C ALA A 153 4.34 16.46 -4.82
N ASP A 154 4.05 17.14 -3.70
CA ASP A 154 4.25 18.58 -3.55
C ASP A 154 5.73 18.97 -3.69
N THR A 155 6.63 18.13 -3.18
CA THR A 155 8.08 18.34 -3.27
C THR A 155 8.62 18.13 -4.67
N ALA A 156 8.02 17.23 -5.47
CA ALA A 156 8.41 17.00 -6.85
C ALA A 156 7.92 18.11 -7.82
N THR A 157 6.92 18.89 -7.40
CA THR A 157 6.28 19.94 -8.21
C THR A 157 6.80 21.35 -7.90
N SER A 158 7.61 21.50 -6.84
CA SER A 158 8.23 22.78 -6.39
C SER A 158 9.64 22.97 -6.95
#